data_AF-A0A2K4IBZ2-F1
#
_entry.id   AF-A0A2K4IBZ2-F1
#
_cell.length_a   1.000
_cell.length_b   1.000
_cell.length_c   1.000
_cell.angle_alpha   90.00
_cell.angle_beta   90.00
_cell.angle_gamma   90.00
#
_symmetry.space_group_name_H-M   'P 1'
#
loop_
_entity.id
_entity.type
_entity.pdbx_description
1 polymer ?
#
loop_
_entity_poly.entity_id
_entity_poly.type
_entity_poly.pdbx_seq_one_letter_code
_entity_poly.pdbx_strand_id
1 'polypeptide(L)'
;MANPAAKSKGQSHDTDLLAACNVASFRQWLITQGYKVTAPDRANAARGVHYWVELPGCKPVSVQEGFGRKQRYAQTHSRLRPLLSSYMVSPVASAIKDVVRPQGGGQLQVVVQGKIQPSAKVASCDGVAILKAPSRAAGQYLLSDSDIAQALTIESPIPEGVEVKHVIGVRLGGVHRGGMTVAAHMRVYDTPDARRLVEVGSYPIHTESGDLKSYGDTLLRHVEALSAPATILVDALGEGVQLLHYLQHVVSPHVRCYGMTMGQALPKGGNGKRYVNRRTECSVLAAEAIRNKNMKLALPSDIGFSDPMVLLGSKLPFQFTDEARYRVAKPSEIADAQLPTADLFDAICMAFHSMELPLAVEKPAPSFDPAPAPEAPAKKLDQYLTDLRDDFAINCPLKQKPEESLAAFANRRWVYAQAMIDARPE
;
A
#
# COMPACT_ATOMS: atom_id res chain seq x y z
N MET A 1 58.35 10.81 24.11
CA MET A 1 58.29 11.76 22.98
C MET A 1 56.87 11.78 22.45
N ALA A 2 56.10 12.82 22.76
CA ALA A 2 54.72 12.97 22.30
C ALA A 2 54.72 13.56 20.89
N ASN A 3 54.09 12.87 19.95
CA ASN A 3 54.00 13.28 18.56
C ASN A 3 53.01 14.46 18.44
N PRO A 4 53.42 15.65 17.99
CA PRO A 4 52.52 16.79 17.88
C PRO A 4 51.61 16.55 16.67
N ALA A 5 50.40 16.09 16.92
CA ALA A 5 49.37 15.97 15.89
C ALA A 5 49.10 17.37 15.29
N ALA A 6 49.54 17.56 14.06
CA ALA A 6 49.12 18.68 13.22
C ALA A 6 47.59 18.71 13.21
N LYS A 7 46.99 19.73 13.84
CA LYS A 7 45.55 20.00 13.75
C LYS A 7 45.24 20.34 12.30
N SER A 8 44.94 19.32 11.49
CA SER A 8 44.31 19.52 10.20
C SER A 8 43.09 20.40 10.44
N LYS A 9 42.93 21.48 9.66
CA LYS A 9 41.76 22.35 9.73
C LYS A 9 40.53 21.45 9.61
N GLY A 10 39.89 21.18 10.75
CA GLY A 10 38.91 20.12 10.89
C GLY A 10 37.77 20.36 9.92
N GLN A 11 37.41 19.35 9.14
CA GLN A 11 36.19 19.41 8.36
C GLN A 11 35.03 19.62 9.34
N SER A 12 34.26 20.69 9.13
CA SER A 12 33.10 21.00 9.95
C SER A 12 31.97 20.02 9.61
N HIS A 13 31.49 19.28 10.60
CA HIS A 13 30.40 18.32 10.45
C HIS A 13 29.22 18.72 11.34
N ASP A 14 28.02 18.66 10.78
CA ASP A 14 26.74 18.76 11.47
C ASP A 14 26.34 17.37 11.98
N THR A 15 25.73 17.28 13.17
CA THR A 15 25.56 15.98 13.87
C THR A 15 24.10 15.61 14.15
N ASP A 16 23.17 16.35 13.58
CA ASP A 16 21.75 16.37 13.96
C ASP A 16 20.80 16.57 12.77
N LEU A 17 21.32 16.72 11.56
CA LEU A 17 20.50 17.01 10.37
C LEU A 17 19.99 15.76 9.66
N LEU A 18 20.66 14.62 9.81
CA LEU A 18 20.31 13.37 9.12
C LEU A 18 20.18 12.24 10.13
N ALA A 19 18.97 11.71 10.31
CA ALA A 19 18.76 10.52 11.13
C ALA A 19 19.53 9.33 10.53
N ALA A 20 20.10 8.47 11.39
CA ALA A 20 20.90 7.32 10.94
C ALA A 20 20.11 6.37 10.03
N CYS A 21 18.80 6.19 10.29
CA CYS A 21 17.89 5.41 9.44
C CYS A 21 17.69 5.98 8.04
N ASN A 22 17.96 7.28 7.84
CA ASN A 22 17.77 7.97 6.56
C ASN A 22 19.06 8.04 5.72
N VAL A 23 20.17 7.46 6.19
CA VAL A 23 21.48 7.57 5.50
C VAL A 23 21.45 6.89 4.12
N ALA A 24 20.83 5.71 4.03
CA ALA A 24 20.74 4.94 2.79
C ALA A 24 19.81 5.60 1.75
N SER A 25 18.67 6.12 2.20
CA SER A 25 17.73 6.82 1.31
C SER A 25 18.27 8.17 0.84
N PHE A 26 18.95 8.92 1.71
CA PHE A 26 19.62 10.15 1.31
C PHE A 26 20.71 9.88 0.26
N ARG A 27 21.46 8.78 0.40
CA ARG A 27 22.43 8.32 -0.61
C ARG A 27 21.78 8.12 -1.97
N GLN A 28 20.66 7.40 -2.00
CA GLN A 28 19.96 7.10 -3.25
C GLN A 28 19.38 8.37 -3.88
N TRP A 29 18.81 9.25 -3.06
CA TRP A 29 18.30 10.54 -3.50
C TRP A 29 19.43 11.40 -4.12
N LEU A 30 20.62 11.43 -3.54
CA LEU A 30 21.76 12.15 -4.14
C LEU A 30 22.12 11.63 -5.53
N ILE A 31 22.09 10.31 -5.73
CA ILE A 31 22.35 9.68 -7.04
C ILE A 31 21.28 10.08 -8.05
N THR A 32 20.00 10.11 -7.67
CA THR A 32 18.92 10.51 -8.58
C THR A 32 18.96 12.00 -8.92
N GLN A 33 19.51 12.84 -8.04
CA GLN A 33 19.80 14.25 -8.35
C GLN A 33 21.08 14.44 -9.19
N GLY A 34 21.74 13.37 -9.64
CA GLY A 34 22.92 13.42 -10.50
C GLY A 34 24.24 13.68 -9.75
N TYR A 35 24.26 13.64 -8.43
CA TYR A 35 25.51 13.75 -7.67
C TYR A 35 26.29 12.44 -7.73
N LYS A 36 27.61 12.55 -7.91
CA LYS A 36 28.49 11.39 -7.86
C LYS A 36 28.75 11.01 -6.40
N VAL A 37 28.34 9.79 -6.05
CA VAL A 37 28.49 9.22 -4.71
C VAL A 37 29.41 8.00 -4.78
N THR A 38 30.49 8.01 -4.00
CA THR A 38 31.48 6.93 -3.99
C THR A 38 31.51 6.22 -2.65
N ALA A 39 31.68 4.89 -2.71
CA ALA A 39 31.85 4.08 -1.51
C ALA A 39 33.20 4.41 -0.83
N PRO A 40 33.28 4.35 0.50
CA PRO A 40 34.54 4.54 1.22
C PRO A 40 35.46 3.33 0.97
N ASP A 41 36.78 3.57 1.00
CA ASP A 41 37.73 2.47 1.13
C ASP A 41 37.61 1.77 2.48
N ARG A 42 38.29 0.62 2.63
CA ARG A 42 38.22 -0.21 3.84
C ARG A 42 38.66 0.53 5.11
N ALA A 43 39.65 1.43 5.01
CA ALA A 43 40.16 2.17 6.16
C ALA A 43 39.16 3.23 6.62
N ASN A 44 38.52 3.93 5.68
CA ASN A 44 37.50 4.94 5.96
C ASN A 44 36.18 4.31 6.39
N ALA A 45 35.80 3.16 5.84
CA ALA A 45 34.66 2.38 6.29
C ALA A 45 34.83 1.95 7.76
N ALA A 46 36.03 1.49 8.15
CA ALA A 46 36.35 1.14 9.54
C ALA A 46 36.29 2.35 10.50
N ARG A 47 36.34 3.58 9.96
CA ARG A 47 36.17 4.84 10.71
C ARG A 47 34.72 5.32 10.75
N GLY A 48 33.77 4.55 10.24
CA GLY A 48 32.35 4.88 10.21
C GLY A 48 31.93 5.78 9.03
N VAL A 49 32.77 5.97 8.02
CA VAL A 49 32.33 6.67 6.80
C VAL A 49 31.36 5.77 6.05
N HIS A 50 30.17 6.27 5.67
CA HIS A 50 29.19 5.54 4.87
C HIS A 50 29.42 5.73 3.36
N TYR A 51 29.68 6.97 2.93
CA TYR A 51 29.99 7.33 1.54
C TYR A 51 30.55 8.75 1.43
N TRP A 52 31.14 9.03 0.27
CA TRP A 52 31.61 10.35 -0.14
C TRP A 52 30.71 10.92 -1.23
N VAL A 53 30.53 12.24 -1.23
CA VAL A 53 29.74 12.98 -2.21
C VAL A 53 30.66 14.00 -2.90
N GLU A 54 30.73 13.95 -4.23
CA GLU A 54 31.45 14.93 -5.04
C GLU A 54 30.52 16.12 -5.35
N LEU A 55 30.82 17.28 -4.76
CA LEU A 55 30.11 18.53 -5.03
C LEU A 55 30.91 19.37 -6.04
N PRO A 56 30.26 20.07 -7.00
CA PRO A 56 30.96 20.93 -7.95
C PRO A 56 31.90 21.93 -7.26
N GLY A 57 33.16 22.00 -7.73
CA GLY A 57 34.15 22.94 -7.20
C GLY A 57 34.65 22.64 -5.78
N CYS A 58 34.31 21.48 -5.21
CA CYS A 58 34.66 21.10 -3.84
C CYS A 58 35.43 19.78 -3.80
N LYS A 59 36.26 19.60 -2.76
CA LYS A 59 36.76 18.27 -2.40
C LYS A 59 35.59 17.37 -1.97
N PRO A 60 35.68 16.05 -2.20
CA PRO A 60 34.65 15.11 -1.75
C PRO A 60 34.36 15.27 -0.25
N VAL A 61 33.08 15.24 0.11
CA VAL A 61 32.61 15.40 1.48
C VAL A 61 31.95 14.11 1.97
N SER A 62 32.15 13.77 3.23
CA SER A 62 31.67 12.49 3.79
C SER A 62 30.33 12.62 4.50
N VAL A 63 29.59 11.50 4.49
CA VAL A 63 28.56 11.17 5.48
C VAL A 63 29.10 10.04 6.36
N GLN A 64 29.11 10.24 7.67
CA GLN A 64 29.72 9.33 8.64
C GLN A 64 28.73 8.95 9.75
N GLU A 65 29.00 7.86 10.44
CA GLU A 65 28.23 7.41 11.59
C GLU A 65 28.34 8.42 12.76
N GLY A 66 27.25 8.58 13.50
CA GLY A 66 27.23 9.39 14.72
C GLY A 66 28.08 8.78 15.82
N PHE A 67 28.77 9.60 16.62
CA PHE A 67 29.53 9.14 17.78
C PHE A 67 28.75 9.36 19.10
N GLY A 68 28.89 8.40 20.04
CA GLY A 68 28.37 8.50 21.40
C GLY A 68 26.85 8.62 21.49
N ARG A 69 26.35 9.54 22.33
CA ARG A 69 24.91 9.77 22.53
C ARG A 69 24.16 10.24 21.27
N LYS A 70 24.89 10.59 20.21
CA LYS A 70 24.35 11.05 18.91
C LYS A 70 24.32 9.98 17.84
N GLN A 71 24.51 8.69 18.16
CA GLN A 71 24.38 7.58 17.19
C GLN A 71 23.03 7.52 16.45
N ARG A 72 22.00 8.21 16.96
CA ARG A 72 20.70 8.36 16.27
C ARG A 72 20.79 9.20 14.98
N TYR A 73 21.88 9.94 14.80
CA TYR A 73 22.10 10.83 13.67
C TYR A 73 23.45 10.54 13.02
N ALA A 74 23.51 10.67 11.71
CA ALA A 74 24.76 10.66 10.97
C ALA A 74 25.47 12.02 11.10
N GLN A 75 26.79 11.99 11.11
CA GLN A 75 27.60 13.19 10.93
C GLN A 75 27.69 13.52 9.45
N THR A 76 27.23 14.70 9.07
CA THR A 76 27.22 15.16 7.69
C THR A 76 28.12 16.37 7.56
N HIS A 77 28.93 16.45 6.51
CA HIS A 77 29.72 17.66 6.29
C HIS A 77 28.78 18.86 6.08
N SER A 78 29.08 20.01 6.69
CA SER A 78 28.26 21.23 6.62
C SER A 78 27.92 21.73 5.20
N ARG A 79 28.70 21.35 4.18
CA ARG A 79 28.42 21.67 2.77
C ARG A 79 27.24 20.88 2.19
N LEU A 80 26.85 19.78 2.83
CA LEU A 80 25.66 19.01 2.46
C LEU A 80 24.37 19.62 3.01
N ARG A 81 24.43 20.65 3.86
CA ARG A 81 23.25 21.25 4.50
C ARG A 81 22.16 21.69 3.50
N PRO A 82 22.46 22.38 2.38
CA PRO A 82 21.43 22.73 1.40
C PRO A 82 20.75 21.49 0.79
N LEU A 83 21.54 20.45 0.47
CA LEU A 83 21.03 19.20 -0.08
C LEU A 83 20.19 18.42 0.94
N LEU A 84 20.59 18.42 2.21
CA LEU A 84 19.80 17.84 3.29
C LEU A 84 18.48 18.57 3.49
N SER A 85 18.46 19.90 3.42
CA SER A 85 17.22 20.67 3.47
C SER A 85 16.29 20.31 2.32
N SER A 86 16.80 20.22 1.09
CA SER A 86 16.02 19.78 -0.09
C SER A 86 15.54 18.34 0.05
N TYR A 87 16.38 17.44 0.56
CA TYR A 87 16.00 16.05 0.81
C TYR A 87 14.87 15.97 1.84
N MET A 88 14.94 16.70 2.95
CA MET A 88 13.96 16.62 4.04
C MET A 88 12.56 17.10 3.69
N VAL A 89 12.42 17.88 2.61
CA VAL A 89 11.14 18.28 2.02
C VAL A 89 10.77 17.46 0.78
N SER A 90 11.66 16.56 0.33
CA SER A 90 11.38 15.68 -0.79
C SER A 90 10.37 14.59 -0.41
N PRO A 91 9.53 14.12 -1.36
CA PRO A 91 8.60 13.02 -1.12
C PRO A 91 9.28 11.75 -0.56
N VAL A 92 10.53 11.51 -0.96
CA VAL A 92 11.34 10.36 -0.50
C VAL A 92 11.61 10.41 1.00
N ALA A 93 11.87 11.59 1.57
CA ALA A 93 12.11 11.72 3.01
C ALA A 93 10.81 11.61 3.84
N SER A 94 9.69 12.08 3.29
CA SER A 94 8.37 11.96 3.92
C SER A 94 7.93 10.50 4.01
N ALA A 95 8.09 9.74 2.92
CA ALA A 95 7.76 8.31 2.88
C ALA A 95 8.48 7.47 3.95
N ILE A 96 9.67 7.90 4.41
CA ILE A 96 10.46 7.19 5.42
C ILE A 96 10.14 7.66 6.85
N LYS A 97 9.80 8.94 7.04
CA LYS A 97 9.38 9.46 8.35
C LYS A 97 8.12 8.75 8.87
N ASP A 98 7.24 8.34 7.97
CA ASP A 98 6.01 7.62 8.31
C ASP A 98 6.25 6.16 8.72
N VAL A 99 7.37 5.57 8.28
CA VAL A 99 7.79 4.20 8.65
C VAL A 99 8.51 4.16 10.01
N VAL A 100 9.16 5.26 10.42
CA VAL A 100 10.10 5.27 11.56
C VAL A 100 9.52 5.86 12.85
N ARG A 101 8.25 6.30 12.91
CA ARG A 101 7.61 6.64 14.21
C ARG A 101 7.54 5.38 15.09
N PRO A 102 8.34 5.25 16.16
CA PRO A 102 8.27 4.09 17.02
C PRO A 102 7.01 4.19 17.88
N GLN A 103 6.18 3.15 17.86
CA GLN A 103 5.28 2.91 18.99
C GLN A 103 6.14 2.65 20.24
N GLY A 104 5.71 3.25 21.36
CA GLY A 104 6.12 3.07 22.76
C GLY A 104 7.34 2.21 23.12
N GLY A 105 8.23 2.78 23.92
CA GLY A 105 9.47 2.17 24.39
C GLY A 105 9.31 0.82 25.09
N GLY A 106 10.06 -0.15 24.58
CA GLY A 106 10.39 -1.41 25.23
C GLY A 106 11.49 -2.11 24.43
N GLN A 107 12.54 -2.61 25.10
CA GLN A 107 13.63 -3.33 24.45
C GLN A 107 13.12 -4.71 24.01
N LEU A 108 13.07 -4.98 22.71
CA LEU A 108 12.75 -6.29 22.15
C LEU A 108 13.91 -7.27 22.44
N GLN A 109 13.68 -8.22 23.34
CA GLN A 109 14.49 -9.43 23.45
C GLN A 109 13.79 -10.57 22.70
N VAL A 110 14.52 -11.22 21.80
CA VAL A 110 14.03 -12.40 21.09
C VAL A 110 14.48 -13.64 21.87
N VAL A 111 13.50 -14.39 22.40
CA VAL A 111 13.73 -15.68 23.06
C VAL A 111 13.37 -16.78 22.07
N VAL A 112 14.34 -17.59 21.69
CA VAL A 112 14.13 -18.81 20.90
C VAL A 112 14.67 -19.99 21.72
N GLN A 113 13.81 -20.97 22.01
CA GLN A 113 14.14 -22.20 22.73
C GLN A 113 14.83 -22.03 24.10
N GLY A 114 14.38 -21.05 24.91
CA GLY A 114 14.70 -21.00 26.34
C GLY A 114 16.14 -20.63 26.71
N LYS A 115 16.97 -20.13 25.78
CA LYS A 115 18.29 -19.55 26.11
C LYS A 115 18.44 -18.13 25.52
N ILE A 116 18.87 -17.20 26.37
CA ILE A 116 19.16 -15.80 26.03
C ILE A 116 20.49 -15.75 25.27
N GLN A 117 20.49 -15.32 24.01
CA GLN A 117 21.72 -15.05 23.25
C GLN A 117 22.15 -13.57 23.38
N PRO A 118 23.47 -13.28 23.43
CA PRO A 118 23.97 -11.92 23.38
C PRO A 118 23.82 -11.31 21.99
N SER A 119 23.62 -9.99 21.95
CA SER A 119 23.33 -9.20 20.76
C SER A 119 24.40 -9.35 19.67
N ALA A 120 24.02 -9.92 18.52
CA ALA A 120 24.86 -9.89 17.32
C ALA A 120 24.89 -8.47 16.74
N LYS A 121 26.09 -7.93 16.54
CA LYS A 121 26.33 -6.68 15.81
C LYS A 121 25.85 -6.85 14.37
N VAL A 122 24.85 -6.06 13.97
CA VAL A 122 24.40 -5.97 12.58
C VAL A 122 25.50 -5.29 11.77
N ALA A 123 26.22 -6.08 10.98
CA ALA A 123 27.12 -5.57 9.96
C ALA A 123 26.31 -4.97 8.81
N SER A 124 26.74 -3.80 8.35
CA SER A 124 26.20 -3.05 7.23
C SER A 124 26.33 -3.80 5.89
N CYS A 125 25.48 -3.38 4.94
CA CYS A 125 25.49 -3.63 3.49
C CYS A 125 24.70 -4.86 3.04
N ASP A 126 23.55 -4.66 2.38
CA ASP A 126 23.11 -5.54 1.29
C ASP A 126 22.05 -4.88 0.38
N GLY A 127 22.46 -3.81 -0.31
CA GLY A 127 21.72 -3.28 -1.47
C GLY A 127 21.94 -4.10 -2.75
N VAL A 128 22.70 -5.19 -2.68
CA VAL A 128 23.00 -6.12 -3.80
C VAL A 128 22.23 -7.44 -3.65
N ALA A 129 21.55 -7.67 -2.53
CA ALA A 129 20.74 -8.88 -2.30
C ALA A 129 19.39 -8.87 -3.04
N ILE A 130 18.92 -7.71 -3.53
CA ILE A 130 17.62 -7.60 -4.23
C ILE A 130 17.66 -8.28 -5.63
N LEU A 131 18.85 -8.42 -6.24
CA LEU A 131 19.05 -9.18 -7.48
C LEU A 131 19.54 -10.62 -7.23
N LYS A 132 19.61 -11.03 -5.96
CA LYS A 132 20.02 -12.38 -5.53
C LYS A 132 19.06 -12.97 -4.49
N ALA A 133 17.80 -12.56 -4.49
CA ALA A 133 16.78 -13.42 -3.86
C ALA A 133 16.93 -14.78 -4.54
N PRO A 134 17.27 -15.87 -3.81
CA PRO A 134 17.40 -17.18 -4.43
C PRO A 134 16.11 -17.45 -5.19
N SER A 135 16.20 -18.03 -6.39
CA SER A 135 15.01 -18.50 -7.09
C SER A 135 14.28 -19.40 -6.11
N ARG A 136 13.20 -18.90 -5.51
CA ARG A 136 12.37 -19.67 -4.61
C ARG A 136 11.89 -20.87 -5.42
N ALA A 137 11.97 -22.06 -4.84
CA ALA A 137 11.71 -23.31 -5.55
C ALA A 137 10.35 -23.25 -6.27
N ALA A 138 10.26 -23.89 -7.44
CA ALA A 138 9.00 -24.04 -8.17
C ALA A 138 7.88 -24.47 -7.19
N GLY A 139 6.76 -23.75 -7.19
CA GLY A 139 5.62 -23.98 -6.28
C GLY A 139 5.45 -23.01 -5.11
N GLN A 140 6.30 -21.98 -4.97
CA GLN A 140 6.16 -20.96 -3.90
C GLN A 140 5.40 -19.69 -4.30
N TYR A 141 5.25 -19.45 -5.60
CA TYR A 141 4.55 -18.29 -6.15
C TYR A 141 3.29 -18.72 -6.90
N LEU A 142 2.27 -17.87 -6.82
CA LEU A 142 0.97 -18.16 -7.38
C LEU A 142 1.00 -18.23 -8.90
N LEU A 143 1.89 -17.48 -9.55
CA LEU A 143 2.12 -17.47 -10.99
C LEU A 143 3.62 -17.52 -11.27
N SER A 144 4.00 -18.11 -12.38
CA SER A 144 5.36 -18.05 -12.92
C SER A 144 5.52 -16.89 -13.91
N ASP A 145 6.75 -16.47 -14.18
CA ASP A 145 7.02 -15.49 -15.25
C ASP A 145 6.50 -15.99 -16.62
N SER A 146 6.57 -17.30 -16.89
CA SER A 146 6.02 -17.90 -18.11
C SER A 146 4.49 -17.80 -18.21
N ASP A 147 3.78 -17.93 -17.08
CA ASP A 147 2.32 -17.78 -17.06
C ASP A 147 1.93 -16.34 -17.46
N ILE A 148 2.62 -15.35 -16.90
CA ILE A 148 2.39 -13.93 -17.22
C ILE A 148 2.77 -13.62 -18.67
N ALA A 149 3.94 -14.06 -19.12
CA ALA A 149 4.41 -13.84 -20.48
C ALA A 149 3.43 -14.43 -21.50
N GLN A 150 2.88 -15.62 -21.23
CA GLN A 150 1.83 -16.20 -22.05
C GLN A 150 0.58 -15.32 -22.07
N ALA A 151 0.07 -14.90 -20.90
CA ALA A 151 -1.14 -14.09 -20.81
C ALA A 151 -1.05 -12.73 -21.53
N LEU A 152 0.16 -12.20 -21.71
CA LEU A 152 0.43 -10.97 -22.46
C LEU A 152 0.40 -11.17 -23.99
N THR A 153 0.54 -12.39 -24.46
CA THR A 153 0.69 -12.72 -25.90
C THR A 153 -0.53 -13.41 -26.50
N ILE A 154 -1.47 -13.87 -25.68
CA ILE A 154 -2.70 -14.47 -26.20
C ILE A 154 -3.59 -13.43 -26.91
N GLU A 155 -4.40 -13.92 -27.83
CA GLU A 155 -5.52 -13.15 -28.39
C GLU A 155 -6.59 -12.88 -27.32
N SER A 156 -7.51 -11.95 -27.61
CA SER A 156 -8.63 -11.69 -26.69
C SER A 156 -9.38 -12.99 -26.41
N PRO A 157 -9.53 -13.40 -25.14
CA PRO A 157 -10.35 -14.56 -24.79
C PRO A 157 -11.84 -14.26 -24.96
N ILE A 158 -12.23 -12.98 -25.02
CA ILE A 158 -13.61 -12.55 -25.20
C ILE A 158 -13.96 -12.64 -26.69
N PRO A 159 -15.00 -13.41 -27.07
CA PRO A 159 -15.45 -13.50 -28.46
C PRO A 159 -15.87 -12.16 -29.05
N GLU A 160 -15.71 -11.98 -30.35
CA GLU A 160 -16.18 -10.78 -31.03
C GLU A 160 -17.72 -10.66 -30.98
N GLY A 161 -18.22 -9.43 -30.88
CA GLY A 161 -19.66 -9.14 -30.91
C GLY A 161 -20.42 -9.41 -29.61
N VAL A 162 -19.78 -9.92 -28.56
CA VAL A 162 -20.44 -10.10 -27.26
C VAL A 162 -20.44 -8.81 -26.44
N GLU A 163 -21.53 -8.56 -25.72
CA GLU A 163 -21.61 -7.48 -24.76
C GLU A 163 -20.71 -7.77 -23.55
N VAL A 164 -19.84 -6.82 -23.20
CA VAL A 164 -18.90 -6.95 -22.09
C VAL A 164 -19.33 -6.06 -20.93
N LYS A 165 -19.04 -6.51 -19.71
CA LYS A 165 -19.13 -5.68 -18.51
C LYS A 165 -17.80 -4.96 -18.32
N HIS A 166 -17.83 -3.66 -18.09
CA HIS A 166 -16.64 -2.92 -17.70
C HIS A 166 -16.47 -2.94 -16.19
N VAL A 167 -15.33 -3.42 -15.72
CA VAL A 167 -14.98 -3.46 -14.30
C VAL A 167 -13.69 -2.69 -14.08
N ILE A 168 -13.69 -1.78 -13.11
CA ILE A 168 -12.50 -1.06 -12.67
C ILE A 168 -12.16 -1.50 -11.27
N GLY A 169 -11.06 -2.23 -11.12
CA GLY A 169 -10.54 -2.61 -9.81
C GLY A 169 -9.62 -1.52 -9.27
N VAL A 170 -9.82 -1.11 -8.02
CA VAL A 170 -9.07 -0.02 -7.39
C VAL A 170 -8.43 -0.48 -6.09
N ARG A 171 -7.11 -0.31 -6.01
CA ARG A 171 -6.30 -0.58 -4.82
C ARG A 171 -5.56 0.69 -4.43
N LEU A 172 -5.70 1.13 -3.18
CA LEU A 172 -5.02 2.31 -2.67
C LEU A 172 -3.84 1.91 -1.77
N GLY A 173 -2.68 2.48 -2.05
CA GLY A 173 -1.60 2.58 -1.06
C GLY A 173 -1.93 3.68 -0.06
N GLY A 174 -1.23 3.72 1.08
CA GLY A 174 -1.42 4.79 2.05
C GLY A 174 -0.61 4.58 3.33
N VAL A 175 -0.81 5.45 4.31
CA VAL A 175 -0.04 5.46 5.58
C VAL A 175 -0.09 4.12 6.32
N HIS A 176 -1.22 3.42 6.23
CA HIS A 176 -1.45 2.13 6.90
C HIS A 176 -1.15 0.91 6.02
N ARG A 177 -0.89 1.11 4.73
CA ARG A 177 -0.60 0.05 3.77
C ARG A 177 0.43 0.56 2.76
N GLY A 178 1.68 0.16 2.96
CA GLY A 178 2.71 0.33 1.94
C GLY A 178 2.28 -0.30 0.61
N GLY A 179 2.62 0.35 -0.50
CA GLY A 179 2.21 -0.07 -1.84
C GLY A 179 1.82 1.10 -2.71
N MET A 180 1.35 0.81 -3.92
CA MET A 180 0.94 1.78 -4.90
C MET A 180 -0.58 1.96 -4.92
N THR A 181 -1.00 3.19 -5.22
CA THR A 181 -2.37 3.50 -5.61
C THR A 181 -2.55 3.23 -7.09
N VAL A 182 -3.41 2.28 -7.43
CA VAL A 182 -3.58 1.78 -8.79
C VAL A 182 -5.05 1.49 -9.09
N ALA A 183 -5.42 1.69 -10.34
CA ALA A 183 -6.67 1.22 -10.92
C ALA A 183 -6.39 0.51 -12.24
N ALA A 184 -7.10 -0.59 -12.47
CA ALA A 184 -7.05 -1.35 -13.71
C ALA A 184 -8.46 -1.42 -14.31
N HIS A 185 -8.56 -1.21 -15.63
CA HIS A 185 -9.80 -1.37 -16.38
C HIS A 185 -9.82 -2.74 -17.07
N MET A 186 -10.86 -3.51 -16.78
CA MET A 186 -11.08 -4.84 -17.31
C MET A 186 -12.39 -4.88 -18.10
N ARG A 187 -12.35 -5.54 -19.27
CA ARG A 187 -13.53 -6.06 -19.96
C ARG A 187 -13.78 -7.46 -19.41
N VAL A 188 -15.00 -7.72 -18.96
CA VAL A 188 -15.39 -8.98 -18.33
C VAL A 188 -16.58 -9.57 -19.07
N TYR A 189 -16.48 -10.84 -19.44
CA TYR A 189 -17.57 -11.62 -20.01
C TYR A 189 -17.79 -12.89 -19.18
N ASP A 190 -18.99 -13.05 -18.63
CA ASP A 190 -19.40 -14.27 -17.95
C ASP A 190 -20.07 -15.19 -18.99
N THR A 191 -19.43 -16.32 -19.26
CA THR A 191 -19.93 -17.32 -20.20
C THR A 191 -21.17 -18.05 -19.65
N PRO A 192 -21.99 -18.68 -20.52
CA PRO A 192 -23.12 -19.50 -20.09
C PRO A 192 -22.74 -20.65 -19.15
N ASP A 193 -21.51 -21.16 -19.23
CA ASP A 193 -21.00 -22.22 -18.36
C ASP A 193 -20.30 -21.69 -17.10
N ALA A 194 -20.62 -20.45 -16.71
CA ALA A 194 -20.12 -19.77 -15.52
C ALA A 194 -18.59 -19.59 -15.46
N ARG A 195 -17.89 -19.70 -16.60
CA ARG A 195 -16.50 -19.25 -16.72
C ARG A 195 -16.46 -17.74 -16.94
N ARG A 196 -15.50 -17.07 -16.30
CA ARG A 196 -15.24 -15.65 -16.48
C ARG A 196 -14.05 -15.43 -17.40
N LEU A 197 -14.28 -14.71 -18.50
CA LEU A 197 -13.24 -14.29 -19.44
C LEU A 197 -12.90 -12.82 -19.17
N VAL A 198 -11.62 -12.50 -19.11
CA VAL A 198 -11.15 -11.15 -18.75
C VAL A 198 -10.12 -10.68 -19.76
N GLU A 199 -10.32 -9.49 -20.30
CA GLU A 199 -9.29 -8.77 -21.03
C GLU A 199 -8.99 -7.46 -20.30
N VAL A 200 -7.73 -7.25 -19.96
CA VAL A 200 -7.33 -6.00 -19.32
C VAL A 200 -7.02 -4.96 -20.38
N GLY A 201 -7.80 -3.88 -20.40
CA GLY A 201 -7.78 -2.89 -21.47
C GLY A 201 -6.73 -1.80 -21.24
N SER A 202 -6.75 -1.18 -20.05
CA SER A 202 -5.86 -0.07 -19.75
C SER A 202 -5.39 -0.04 -18.29
N TYR A 203 -4.23 0.58 -18.12
CA TYR A 203 -3.58 0.95 -16.87
C TYR A 203 -2.83 2.24 -17.17
N PRO A 204 -2.69 3.21 -16.26
CA PRO A 204 -3.30 3.41 -14.97
C PRO A 204 -4.16 4.69 -14.98
N ILE A 205 -5.28 4.69 -14.27
CA ILE A 205 -5.76 5.97 -13.71
C ILE A 205 -4.85 6.21 -12.52
N HIS A 206 -3.69 6.82 -12.75
CA HIS A 206 -2.76 7.21 -11.70
C HIS A 206 -2.93 8.70 -11.45
N THR A 207 -3.06 9.09 -10.18
CA THR A 207 -2.75 10.46 -9.80
C THR A 207 -1.55 10.39 -8.86
N GLU A 208 -0.45 11.05 -9.22
CA GLU A 208 0.70 11.24 -8.32
C GLU A 208 0.30 11.98 -7.03
N SER A 209 -0.86 12.65 -7.06
CA SER A 209 -1.43 13.28 -5.89
C SER A 209 -2.01 12.23 -4.93
N GLY A 210 -1.56 12.25 -3.68
CA GLY A 210 -2.32 11.72 -2.53
C GLY A 210 -3.66 12.43 -2.29
N ASP A 211 -4.17 13.15 -3.30
CA ASP A 211 -5.51 13.71 -3.32
C ASP A 211 -6.48 12.67 -3.91
N LEU A 212 -7.21 12.01 -3.01
CA LEU A 212 -8.24 11.03 -3.35
C LEU A 212 -9.34 11.63 -4.24
N LYS A 213 -9.59 12.95 -4.14
CA LYS A 213 -10.61 13.61 -4.95
C LYS A 213 -10.18 13.66 -6.42
N SER A 214 -8.99 14.19 -6.69
CA SER A 214 -8.39 14.21 -8.03
C SER A 214 -8.31 12.79 -8.63
N TYR A 215 -7.98 11.80 -7.81
CA TYR A 215 -7.98 10.40 -8.20
C TYR A 215 -9.38 9.91 -8.63
N GLY A 216 -10.39 10.16 -7.80
CA GLY A 216 -11.79 9.84 -8.12
C GLY A 216 -12.30 10.55 -9.38
N ASP A 217 -11.97 11.83 -9.55
CA ASP A 217 -12.32 12.61 -10.74
C ASP A 217 -11.70 12.04 -12.03
N THR A 218 -10.50 11.48 -11.92
CA THR A 218 -9.83 10.82 -13.04
C THR A 218 -10.47 9.46 -13.35
N LEU A 219 -10.88 8.71 -12.31
CA LEU A 219 -11.60 7.45 -12.49
C LEU A 219 -12.93 7.67 -13.22
N LEU A 220 -13.69 8.69 -12.79
CA LEU A 220 -14.99 8.98 -13.39
C LEU A 220 -14.87 9.45 -14.83
N ARG A 221 -13.94 10.36 -15.14
CA ARG A 221 -13.68 10.77 -16.54
C ARG A 221 -13.32 9.59 -17.43
N HIS A 222 -12.54 8.64 -16.92
CA HIS A 222 -12.23 7.43 -17.68
C HIS A 222 -13.47 6.56 -17.91
N VAL A 223 -14.32 6.39 -16.90
CA VAL A 223 -15.57 5.64 -17.04
C VAL A 223 -16.54 6.33 -17.99
N GLU A 224 -16.67 7.65 -17.93
CA GLU A 224 -17.55 8.43 -18.81
C GLU A 224 -17.12 8.34 -20.28
N ALA A 225 -15.83 8.09 -20.55
CA ALA A 225 -15.34 7.83 -21.89
C ALA A 225 -15.72 6.43 -22.41
N LEU A 226 -16.20 5.53 -21.55
CA LEU A 226 -16.69 4.21 -21.94
C LEU A 226 -18.12 4.34 -22.48
N SER A 227 -18.40 3.67 -23.60
CA SER A 227 -19.72 3.69 -24.23
C SER A 227 -20.77 2.82 -23.52
N ALA A 228 -20.40 2.13 -22.44
CA ALA A 228 -21.24 1.18 -21.73
C ALA A 228 -21.10 1.33 -20.20
N PRO A 229 -22.12 0.91 -19.41
CA PRO A 229 -22.07 0.99 -17.97
C PRO A 229 -20.84 0.31 -17.38
N ALA A 230 -20.25 0.92 -16.34
CA ALA A 230 -19.08 0.38 -15.67
C ALA A 230 -19.31 0.20 -14.16
N THR A 231 -18.59 -0.77 -13.60
CA THR A 231 -18.58 -1.06 -12.17
C THR A 231 -17.19 -0.77 -11.61
N ILE A 232 -17.09 0.14 -10.65
CA ILE A 232 -15.88 0.42 -9.88
C ILE A 232 -15.92 -0.41 -8.59
N LEU A 233 -14.89 -1.23 -8.39
CA LEU A 233 -14.68 -2.01 -7.18
C LEU A 233 -13.48 -1.43 -6.42
N VAL A 234 -13.73 -0.92 -5.22
CA VAL A 234 -12.70 -0.29 -4.38
C VAL A 234 -12.33 -1.21 -3.23
N ASP A 235 -11.04 -1.47 -3.00
CA ASP A 235 -10.63 -2.13 -1.76
C ASP A 235 -10.94 -1.22 -0.56
N ALA A 236 -12.02 -1.52 0.15
CA ALA A 236 -12.58 -0.67 1.19
C ALA A 236 -11.84 -0.87 2.51
N LEU A 237 -10.57 -0.49 2.53
CA LEU A 237 -9.71 -0.45 3.71
C LEU A 237 -8.92 0.87 3.74
N GLY A 238 -8.88 1.52 4.90
CA GLY A 238 -8.17 2.79 5.07
C GLY A 238 -8.70 3.88 4.13
N GLU A 239 -7.82 4.46 3.32
CA GLU A 239 -8.15 5.50 2.34
C GLU A 239 -9.18 5.03 1.29
N GLY A 240 -9.33 3.71 1.06
CA GLY A 240 -10.33 3.18 0.14
C GLY A 240 -11.78 3.41 0.57
N VAL A 241 -12.03 3.55 1.87
CA VAL A 241 -13.36 3.94 2.36
C VAL A 241 -13.67 5.38 1.98
N GLN A 242 -12.69 6.28 2.10
CA GLN A 242 -12.85 7.70 1.74
C GLN A 242 -13.06 7.87 0.23
N LEU A 243 -12.27 7.19 -0.60
CA LEU A 243 -12.46 7.19 -2.05
C LEU A 243 -13.83 6.61 -2.43
N LEU A 244 -14.27 5.52 -1.80
CA LEU A 244 -15.57 4.93 -2.08
C LEU A 244 -16.71 5.91 -1.78
N HIS A 245 -16.68 6.57 -0.60
CA HIS A 245 -17.68 7.58 -0.26
C HIS A 245 -17.67 8.75 -1.24
N TYR A 246 -16.48 9.21 -1.63
CA TYR A 246 -16.35 10.23 -2.66
C TYR A 246 -17.05 9.80 -3.95
N LEU A 247 -16.66 8.65 -4.50
CA LEU A 247 -17.23 8.12 -5.73
C LEU A 247 -18.76 7.98 -5.61
N GLN A 248 -19.28 7.40 -4.53
CA GLN A 248 -20.73 7.26 -4.33
C GLN A 248 -21.49 8.59 -4.27
N HIS A 249 -20.82 9.70 -3.92
CA HIS A 249 -21.43 11.02 -3.89
C HIS A 249 -21.45 11.71 -5.27
N VAL A 250 -20.40 11.53 -6.07
CA VAL A 250 -20.22 12.23 -7.36
C VAL A 250 -20.59 11.40 -8.59
N VAL A 251 -20.87 10.11 -8.42
CA VAL A 251 -21.05 9.18 -9.54
C VAL A 251 -22.34 9.39 -10.33
N SER A 252 -22.23 9.29 -11.66
CA SER A 252 -23.36 9.26 -12.59
C SER A 252 -24.21 7.99 -12.44
N PRO A 253 -25.53 8.00 -12.74
CA PRO A 253 -26.40 6.81 -12.69
C PRO A 253 -25.89 5.60 -13.50
N HIS A 254 -25.02 5.82 -14.50
CA HIS A 254 -24.46 4.79 -15.36
C HIS A 254 -23.24 4.07 -14.78
N VAL A 255 -22.79 4.49 -13.59
CA VAL A 255 -21.57 3.96 -12.96
C VAL A 255 -21.91 3.45 -11.57
N ARG A 256 -21.54 2.20 -11.31
CA ARG A 256 -21.81 1.55 -10.03
C ARG A 256 -20.53 1.47 -9.21
N CYS A 257 -20.58 1.86 -7.95
CA CYS A 257 -19.40 1.87 -7.07
C CYS A 257 -19.64 0.98 -5.86
N TYR A 258 -18.80 -0.04 -5.69
CA TYR A 258 -18.88 -0.97 -4.56
C TYR A 258 -17.57 -1.03 -3.79
N GLY A 259 -17.71 -1.08 -2.46
CA GLY A 259 -16.62 -1.41 -1.56
C GLY A 259 -16.45 -2.90 -1.43
N MET A 260 -15.21 -3.37 -1.49
CA MET A 260 -14.86 -4.76 -1.26
C MET A 260 -13.70 -4.82 -0.27
N THR A 261 -13.88 -5.44 0.89
CA THR A 261 -12.75 -5.65 1.80
C THR A 261 -12.00 -6.91 1.38
N MET A 262 -10.84 -6.76 0.72
CA MET A 262 -10.08 -7.90 0.19
C MET A 262 -9.55 -8.84 1.30
N GLY A 263 -9.26 -8.30 2.47
CA GLY A 263 -8.84 -9.08 3.64
C GLY A 263 -9.95 -9.88 4.33
N GLN A 264 -11.22 -9.66 3.97
CA GLN A 264 -12.37 -10.28 4.64
C GLN A 264 -12.34 -11.82 4.48
N ALA A 265 -12.43 -12.53 5.60
CA ALA A 265 -12.50 -13.99 5.60
C ALA A 265 -13.77 -14.46 4.89
N LEU A 266 -13.66 -15.55 4.13
CA LEU A 266 -14.82 -16.17 3.51
C LEU A 266 -15.55 -17.07 4.53
N PRO A 267 -16.90 -17.17 4.47
CA PRO A 267 -17.65 -18.14 5.27
C PRO A 267 -17.12 -19.55 5.02
N LYS A 268 -17.10 -20.43 6.02
CA LYS A 268 -16.52 -21.79 5.89
C LYS A 268 -17.24 -22.70 4.86
N GLY A 269 -18.40 -22.28 4.34
CA GLY A 269 -19.12 -22.94 3.25
C GLY A 269 -18.69 -22.45 1.85
N GLY A 270 -19.12 -23.15 0.80
CA GLY A 270 -18.83 -22.78 -0.59
C GLY A 270 -17.34 -22.56 -0.85
N ASN A 271 -16.99 -21.39 -1.40
CA ASN A 271 -15.61 -21.01 -1.73
C ASN A 271 -14.69 -20.89 -0.51
N GLY A 272 -15.22 -20.65 0.70
CA GLY A 272 -14.40 -20.62 1.89
C GLY A 272 -13.89 -22.00 2.32
N LYS A 273 -14.38 -23.11 1.74
CA LYS A 273 -13.71 -24.42 1.86
C LYS A 273 -12.35 -24.45 1.16
N ARG A 274 -12.14 -23.59 0.16
CA ARG A 274 -10.97 -23.60 -0.72
C ARG A 274 -10.05 -22.40 -0.48
N TYR A 275 -10.58 -21.26 -0.06
CA TYR A 275 -9.80 -20.01 0.11
C TYR A 275 -10.01 -19.39 1.49
N VAL A 276 -8.94 -18.86 2.10
CA VAL A 276 -9.01 -18.24 3.45
C VAL A 276 -9.76 -16.91 3.50
N ASN A 277 -9.64 -16.10 2.46
CA ASN A 277 -10.22 -14.76 2.36
C ASN A 277 -10.47 -14.38 0.90
N ARG A 278 -11.17 -13.25 0.70
CA ARG A 278 -11.58 -12.77 -0.62
C ARG A 278 -10.38 -12.47 -1.53
N ARG A 279 -9.30 -11.89 -1.00
CA ARG A 279 -8.06 -11.66 -1.75
C ARG A 279 -7.50 -12.96 -2.33
N THR A 280 -7.46 -14.00 -1.51
CA THR A 280 -6.95 -15.32 -1.93
C THR A 280 -7.85 -15.89 -3.03
N GLU A 281 -9.17 -15.88 -2.84
CA GLU A 281 -10.13 -16.35 -3.86
C GLU A 281 -9.92 -15.62 -5.19
N CYS A 282 -9.95 -14.29 -5.19
CA CYS A 282 -9.79 -13.47 -6.38
C CYS A 282 -8.44 -13.73 -7.08
N SER A 283 -7.35 -13.84 -6.31
CA SER A 283 -6.00 -14.06 -6.85
C SER A 283 -5.85 -15.45 -7.46
N VAL A 284 -6.34 -16.49 -6.78
CA VAL A 284 -6.24 -17.87 -7.26
C VAL A 284 -7.11 -18.06 -8.51
N LEU A 285 -8.32 -17.52 -8.54
CA LEU A 285 -9.19 -17.57 -9.72
C LEU A 285 -8.59 -16.83 -10.92
N ALA A 286 -7.97 -15.67 -10.70
CA ALA A 286 -7.25 -14.96 -11.76
C ALA A 286 -6.05 -15.77 -12.28
N ALA A 287 -5.29 -16.41 -11.38
CA ALA A 287 -4.16 -17.26 -11.77
C ALA A 287 -4.60 -18.51 -12.55
N GLU A 288 -5.70 -19.14 -12.14
CA GLU A 288 -6.33 -20.22 -12.91
C GLU A 288 -6.79 -19.73 -14.28
N ALA A 289 -7.41 -18.55 -14.37
CA ALA A 289 -7.83 -17.96 -15.64
C ALA A 289 -6.66 -17.67 -16.59
N ILE A 290 -5.52 -17.19 -16.08
CA ILE A 290 -4.29 -17.01 -16.85
C ILE A 290 -3.81 -18.34 -17.45
N ARG A 291 -3.64 -19.38 -16.62
CA ARG A 291 -3.17 -20.70 -17.07
C ARG A 291 -4.12 -21.33 -18.08
N ASN A 292 -5.42 -21.10 -17.92
CA ASN A 292 -6.45 -21.59 -18.82
C ASN A 292 -6.65 -20.72 -20.07
N LYS A 293 -5.84 -19.67 -20.26
CA LYS A 293 -5.96 -18.71 -21.38
C LYS A 293 -7.32 -18.01 -21.45
N ASN A 294 -8.01 -17.90 -20.32
CA ASN A 294 -9.26 -17.15 -20.18
C ASN A 294 -9.03 -15.69 -19.80
N MET A 295 -7.76 -15.29 -19.63
CA MET A 295 -7.38 -13.96 -19.22
C MET A 295 -6.24 -13.42 -20.07
N LYS A 296 -6.48 -12.30 -20.74
CA LYS A 296 -5.45 -11.55 -21.46
C LYS A 296 -4.99 -10.37 -20.62
N LEU A 297 -3.69 -10.33 -20.36
CA LEU A 297 -3.03 -9.19 -19.74
C LEU A 297 -2.61 -8.20 -20.83
N ALA A 298 -2.33 -6.98 -20.38
CA ALA A 298 -1.72 -5.96 -21.20
C ALA A 298 -0.55 -5.36 -20.42
N LEU A 299 0.50 -4.93 -21.11
CA LEU A 299 1.58 -4.17 -20.49
C LEU A 299 1.14 -2.71 -20.34
N PRO A 300 1.49 -2.04 -19.24
CA PRO A 300 1.41 -0.59 -19.18
C PRO A 300 2.36 -0.01 -20.22
N SER A 301 1.84 0.67 -21.24
CA SER A 301 2.65 1.23 -22.34
C SER A 301 3.51 2.43 -21.91
N ASP A 302 3.10 3.12 -20.84
CA ASP A 302 3.58 4.48 -20.56
C ASP A 302 4.38 4.61 -19.26
N ILE A 303 4.66 3.50 -18.56
CA ILE A 303 5.21 3.56 -17.21
C ILE A 303 6.60 2.91 -17.18
N GLY A 304 7.59 3.69 -16.76
CA GLY A 304 8.99 3.28 -16.55
C GLY A 304 9.17 2.33 -15.37
N PHE A 305 8.37 1.27 -15.30
CA PHE A 305 8.50 0.24 -14.28
C PHE A 305 9.75 -0.60 -14.53
N SER A 306 10.48 -0.88 -13.46
CA SER A 306 11.71 -1.68 -13.52
C SER A 306 11.45 -3.19 -13.73
N ASP A 307 10.26 -3.68 -13.41
CA ASP A 307 9.87 -5.10 -13.57
C ASP A 307 8.35 -5.25 -13.73
N PRO A 308 7.79 -5.24 -14.96
CA PRO A 308 6.35 -5.37 -15.18
C PRO A 308 5.81 -6.75 -14.80
N MET A 309 6.64 -7.81 -14.79
CA MET A 309 6.20 -9.16 -14.41
C MET A 309 5.83 -9.22 -12.92
N VAL A 310 6.63 -8.54 -12.10
CA VAL A 310 6.37 -8.38 -10.68
C VAL A 310 5.03 -7.70 -10.41
N LEU A 311 4.73 -6.63 -11.14
CA LEU A 311 3.47 -5.89 -10.98
C LEU A 311 2.25 -6.71 -11.38
N LEU A 312 2.44 -7.60 -12.34
CA LEU A 312 1.46 -8.56 -12.81
C LEU A 312 1.43 -9.84 -11.98
N GLY A 313 2.09 -9.87 -10.82
CA GLY A 313 1.91 -10.91 -9.81
C GLY A 313 2.82 -12.13 -9.94
N SER A 314 3.87 -12.11 -10.77
CA SER A 314 4.76 -13.27 -10.94
C SER A 314 5.55 -13.66 -9.68
N LYS A 315 5.64 -12.74 -8.70
CA LYS A 315 6.29 -12.98 -7.40
C LYS A 315 5.30 -12.99 -6.24
N LEU A 316 4.01 -13.20 -6.49
CA LEU A 316 2.99 -13.22 -5.44
C LEU A 316 3.03 -14.54 -4.65
N PRO A 317 3.48 -14.55 -3.38
CA PRO A 317 3.67 -15.82 -2.66
C PRO A 317 2.33 -16.42 -2.21
N PHE A 318 2.25 -17.76 -2.21
CA PHE A 318 1.10 -18.48 -1.66
C PHE A 318 1.52 -19.71 -0.88
N GLN A 319 0.62 -20.21 -0.03
CA GLN A 319 0.76 -21.44 0.73
C GLN A 319 -0.61 -22.08 0.97
N PHE A 320 -0.60 -23.35 1.39
CA PHE A 320 -1.80 -23.99 1.93
C PHE A 320 -1.85 -23.83 3.46
N THR A 321 -3.05 -23.74 4.03
CA THR A 321 -3.27 -23.86 5.48
C THR A 321 -3.30 -25.33 5.89
N ASP A 322 -3.34 -25.59 7.20
CA ASP A 322 -3.48 -26.94 7.75
C ASP A 322 -4.80 -27.62 7.29
N GLU A 323 -5.83 -26.84 6.97
CA GLU A 323 -7.09 -27.31 6.38
C GLU A 323 -7.04 -27.40 4.84
N ALA A 324 -5.85 -27.40 4.23
CA ALA A 324 -5.63 -27.43 2.79
C ALA A 324 -6.31 -26.29 2.01
N ARG A 325 -6.52 -25.13 2.64
CA ARG A 325 -7.07 -23.94 1.97
C ARG A 325 -5.93 -23.12 1.38
N TYR A 326 -6.15 -22.52 0.22
CA TYR A 326 -5.21 -21.53 -0.31
C TYR A 326 -5.13 -20.33 0.62
N ARG A 327 -3.91 -19.79 0.76
CA ARG A 327 -3.60 -18.51 1.40
C ARG A 327 -2.55 -17.79 0.58
N VAL A 328 -2.91 -16.59 0.09
CA VAL A 328 -1.94 -15.67 -0.52
C VAL A 328 -1.31 -14.82 0.59
N ALA A 329 0.01 -14.62 0.52
CA ALA A 329 0.77 -13.86 1.53
C ALA A 329 0.23 -12.44 1.66
N LYS A 330 0.01 -11.98 2.90
CA LYS A 330 -0.54 -10.64 3.18
C LYS A 330 0.41 -9.54 2.72
N PRO A 331 -0.07 -8.32 2.40
CA PRO A 331 0.81 -7.20 2.06
C PRO A 331 1.91 -6.93 3.09
N SER A 332 1.62 -7.07 4.39
CA SER A 332 2.62 -6.93 5.46
C SER A 332 3.70 -8.01 5.39
N GLU A 333 3.33 -9.27 5.12
CA GLU A 333 4.28 -10.39 4.98
C GLU A 333 5.17 -10.24 3.74
N ILE A 334 4.62 -9.65 2.67
CA ILE A 334 5.35 -9.30 1.45
C ILE A 334 6.36 -8.18 1.77
N ALA A 335 5.94 -7.15 2.50
CA ALA A 335 6.82 -6.05 2.92
C ALA A 335 7.94 -6.51 3.86
N ASP A 336 7.63 -7.36 4.85
CA ASP A 336 8.63 -7.94 5.77
C ASP A 336 9.68 -8.77 5.03
N ALA A 337 9.26 -9.45 3.96
CA ALA A 337 10.15 -10.21 3.07
C ALA A 337 10.90 -9.33 2.05
N GLN A 338 10.73 -8.00 2.10
CA GLN A 338 11.27 -7.04 1.13
C GLN A 338 10.91 -7.37 -0.32
N LEU A 339 9.74 -7.97 -0.51
CA LEU A 339 9.22 -8.27 -1.83
C LEU A 339 8.39 -7.08 -2.35
N PRO A 340 8.44 -6.82 -3.66
CA PRO A 340 7.58 -5.81 -4.26
C PRO A 340 6.09 -6.18 -4.11
N THR A 341 5.24 -5.17 -3.94
CA THR A 341 3.80 -5.38 -3.82
C THR A 341 3.18 -5.61 -5.20
N ALA A 342 2.30 -6.61 -5.28
CA ALA A 342 1.55 -6.93 -6.49
C ALA A 342 0.22 -6.13 -6.55
N ASP A 343 0.25 -4.83 -6.24
CA ASP A 343 -0.98 -4.03 -6.05
C ASP A 343 -1.79 -3.92 -7.33
N LEU A 344 -1.11 -3.82 -8.48
CA LEU A 344 -1.75 -3.82 -9.79
C LEU A 344 -2.45 -5.15 -10.06
N PHE A 345 -1.75 -6.26 -9.86
CA PHE A 345 -2.37 -7.57 -9.98
C PHE A 345 -3.56 -7.75 -9.02
N ASP A 346 -3.43 -7.35 -7.75
CA ASP A 346 -4.54 -7.37 -6.78
C ASP A 346 -5.76 -6.59 -7.30
N ALA A 347 -5.56 -5.44 -7.96
CA ALA A 347 -6.63 -4.64 -8.56
C ALA A 347 -7.31 -5.38 -9.72
N ILE A 348 -6.52 -6.00 -10.60
CA ILE A 348 -7.04 -6.82 -11.70
C ILE A 348 -7.83 -8.02 -11.16
N CYS A 349 -7.33 -8.68 -10.12
CA CYS A 349 -7.98 -9.82 -9.49
C CYS A 349 -9.38 -9.50 -8.96
N MET A 350 -9.69 -8.25 -8.67
CA MET A 350 -11.03 -7.85 -8.22
C MET A 350 -12.10 -8.21 -9.26
N ALA A 351 -11.78 -8.33 -10.55
CA ALA A 351 -12.71 -8.85 -11.56
C ALA A 351 -13.20 -10.28 -11.29
N PHE A 352 -12.52 -11.06 -10.45
CA PHE A 352 -12.88 -12.45 -10.12
C PHE A 352 -13.60 -12.60 -8.78
N HIS A 353 -14.20 -11.52 -8.26
CA HIS A 353 -14.99 -11.59 -7.04
C HIS A 353 -16.21 -12.53 -7.20
N SER A 354 -16.57 -13.21 -6.11
CA SER A 354 -17.78 -14.05 -6.00
C SER A 354 -18.97 -13.31 -5.37
N MET A 355 -18.80 -12.05 -4.98
CA MET A 355 -19.87 -11.27 -4.35
C MET A 355 -21.04 -11.07 -5.32
N GLU A 356 -22.25 -11.30 -4.83
CA GLU A 356 -23.46 -10.79 -5.48
C GLU A 356 -23.50 -9.27 -5.28
N LEU A 357 -23.21 -8.53 -6.35
CA LEU A 357 -23.33 -7.08 -6.33
C LEU A 357 -24.81 -6.74 -6.49
N PRO A 358 -25.41 -5.93 -5.60
CA PRO A 358 -26.82 -5.59 -5.71
C PRO A 358 -27.06 -4.92 -7.06
N LEU A 359 -28.02 -5.46 -7.82
CA LEU A 359 -28.53 -4.79 -9.00
C LEU A 359 -29.06 -3.44 -8.55
N ALA A 360 -28.76 -2.37 -9.31
CA ALA A 360 -29.28 -1.06 -9.01
C ALA A 360 -30.81 -1.19 -8.90
N VAL A 361 -31.35 -1.04 -7.69
CA VAL A 361 -32.77 -0.75 -7.53
C VAL A 361 -32.95 0.54 -8.32
N GLU A 362 -33.79 0.52 -9.36
CA GLU A 362 -34.22 1.76 -10.01
C GLU A 362 -34.68 2.65 -8.86
N LYS A 363 -33.85 3.63 -8.50
CA LYS A 363 -34.19 4.58 -7.45
C LYS A 363 -35.48 5.20 -7.97
N PRO A 364 -36.64 4.99 -7.31
CA PRO A 364 -37.89 5.52 -7.82
C PRO A 364 -37.65 7.00 -8.07
N ALA A 365 -37.99 7.44 -9.28
CA ALA A 365 -37.84 8.84 -9.68
C ALA A 365 -38.32 9.70 -8.51
N PRO A 366 -37.55 10.71 -8.06
CA PRO A 366 -37.94 11.51 -6.91
C PRO A 366 -39.35 12.04 -7.19
N SER A 367 -40.33 11.50 -6.48
CA SER A 367 -41.70 11.96 -6.57
C SER A 367 -41.68 13.36 -5.96
N PHE A 368 -41.68 14.37 -6.82
CA PHE A 368 -41.95 15.74 -6.44
C PHE A 368 -43.37 15.81 -5.88
N ASP A 369 -43.49 15.66 -4.56
CA ASP A 369 -44.20 16.56 -3.65
C ASP A 369 -44.37 15.84 -2.30
N PRO A 370 -43.79 16.43 -1.23
CA PRO A 370 -44.69 16.95 -0.21
C PRO A 370 -44.26 18.34 0.29
N ALA A 371 -45.27 19.04 0.82
CA ALA A 371 -45.21 20.39 1.36
C ALA A 371 -43.98 20.68 2.26
N PRO A 372 -43.45 21.92 2.25
CA PRO A 372 -42.22 22.26 2.94
C PRO A 372 -42.42 22.21 4.46
N ALA A 373 -41.74 21.27 5.11
CA ALA A 373 -41.44 21.37 6.54
C ALA A 373 -40.37 22.46 6.75
N PRO A 374 -40.41 23.22 7.86
CA PRO A 374 -39.48 24.31 8.10
C PRO A 374 -38.03 23.79 8.14
N GLU A 375 -37.19 24.35 7.27
CA GLU A 375 -35.76 24.05 7.16
C GLU A 375 -35.05 24.36 8.49
N ALA A 376 -34.72 23.31 9.25
CA ALA A 376 -33.63 23.39 10.20
C ALA A 376 -32.32 23.48 9.39
N PRO A 377 -31.41 24.42 9.70
CA PRO A 377 -30.17 24.56 8.95
C PRO A 377 -29.39 23.25 9.03
N ALA A 378 -29.16 22.62 7.86
CA ALA A 378 -28.42 21.39 7.76
C ALA A 378 -27.00 21.60 8.30
N LYS A 379 -26.74 21.14 9.52
CA LYS A 379 -25.38 21.00 10.03
C LYS A 379 -24.64 20.08 9.06
N LYS A 380 -23.50 20.55 8.53
CA LYS A 380 -22.63 19.72 7.68
C LYS A 380 -22.36 18.41 8.42
N LEU A 381 -22.52 17.27 7.73
CA LEU A 381 -22.42 15.92 8.30
C LEU A 381 -21.13 15.73 9.13
N ASP A 382 -20.03 16.35 8.72
CA ASP A 382 -18.75 16.34 9.46
C ASP A 382 -18.82 17.06 10.81
N GLN A 383 -19.53 18.18 10.87
CA GLN A 383 -19.77 18.91 12.11
C GLN A 383 -20.64 18.06 13.05
N TYR A 384 -21.64 17.37 12.50
CA TYR A 384 -22.54 16.49 13.24
C TYR A 384 -21.84 15.24 13.81
N LEU A 385 -20.96 14.62 13.04
CA LEU A 385 -20.15 13.48 13.51
C LEU A 385 -19.10 13.89 14.54
N THR A 386 -18.56 15.11 14.41
CA THR A 386 -17.65 15.69 15.41
C THR A 386 -18.39 16.01 16.70
N ASP A 387 -19.57 16.63 16.62
CA ASP A 387 -20.45 16.90 17.76
C ASP A 387 -20.83 15.59 18.48
N LEU A 388 -21.17 14.52 17.74
CA LEU A 388 -21.49 13.20 18.31
C LEU A 388 -20.29 12.53 18.98
N ARG A 389 -19.09 12.63 18.40
CA ARG A 389 -17.88 12.08 19.00
C ARG A 389 -17.54 12.81 20.29
N ASP A 390 -17.67 14.12 20.30
CA ASP A 390 -17.35 14.96 21.45
C ASP A 390 -18.44 14.83 22.54
N ASP A 391 -19.72 14.74 22.19
CA ASP A 391 -20.81 14.40 23.11
C ASP A 391 -20.64 13.01 23.71
N PHE A 392 -20.21 12.03 22.92
CA PHE A 392 -19.89 10.70 23.43
C PHE A 392 -18.63 10.71 24.31
N ALA A 393 -17.64 11.55 23.98
CA ALA A 393 -16.44 11.74 24.79
C ALA A 393 -16.80 12.32 26.17
N ILE A 394 -17.73 13.27 26.20
CA ILE A 394 -18.17 14.01 27.40
C ILE A 394 -19.17 13.20 28.24
N ASN A 395 -20.13 12.52 27.61
CA ASN A 395 -21.27 11.94 28.31
C ASN A 395 -21.23 10.40 28.47
N CYS A 396 -20.20 9.71 27.96
CA CYS A 396 -20.08 8.27 28.16
C CYS A 396 -19.93 7.97 29.67
N PRO A 397 -20.86 7.23 30.31
CA PRO A 397 -20.86 7.01 31.75
C PRO A 397 -19.77 6.02 32.20
N LEU A 398 -19.03 5.42 31.27
CA LEU A 398 -18.00 4.45 31.58
C LEU A 398 -16.72 5.15 32.06
N LYS A 399 -16.38 4.91 33.33
CA LYS A 399 -15.07 5.26 33.90
C LYS A 399 -14.06 4.14 33.65
N GLN A 400 -12.79 4.53 33.49
CA GLN A 400 -11.67 3.59 33.40
C GLN A 400 -11.52 2.87 34.74
N LYS A 401 -11.39 1.54 34.72
CA LYS A 401 -11.15 0.77 35.95
C LYS A 401 -9.66 0.87 36.37
N PRO A 402 -9.33 0.73 37.67
CA PRO A 402 -7.96 0.93 38.18
C PRO A 402 -6.85 0.08 37.52
N GLU A 403 -7.20 -1.09 36.99
CA GLU A 403 -6.24 -2.01 36.33
C GLU A 403 -6.50 -2.15 34.82
N GLU A 404 -7.40 -1.34 34.27
CA GLU A 404 -7.78 -1.42 32.86
C GLU A 404 -6.78 -0.61 32.02
N SER A 405 -6.17 -1.27 31.02
CA SER A 405 -5.32 -0.58 30.06
C SER A 405 -6.13 0.44 29.25
N LEU A 406 -5.49 1.51 28.80
CA LEU A 406 -6.15 2.55 27.99
C LEU A 406 -6.80 1.97 26.72
N ALA A 407 -6.18 0.96 26.10
CA ALA A 407 -6.73 0.29 24.93
C ALA A 407 -8.00 -0.53 25.27
N ALA A 408 -8.00 -1.25 26.39
CA ALA A 408 -9.16 -1.98 26.87
C ALA A 408 -10.32 -1.03 27.22
N PHE A 409 -10.00 0.09 27.87
CA PHE A 409 -10.98 1.13 28.19
C PHE A 409 -11.60 1.77 26.93
N ALA A 410 -10.77 2.12 25.95
CA ALA A 410 -11.23 2.68 24.68
C ALA A 410 -12.15 1.70 23.92
N ASN A 411 -11.77 0.42 23.87
CA ASN A 411 -12.59 -0.60 23.22
C ASN A 411 -13.94 -0.78 23.93
N ARG A 412 -13.96 -0.76 25.26
CA ARG A 412 -15.20 -0.89 26.05
C ARG A 412 -16.14 0.31 25.85
N ARG A 413 -15.58 1.51 25.68
CA ARG A 413 -16.35 2.69 25.28
C ARG A 413 -16.92 2.55 23.87
N TRP A 414 -16.15 2.02 22.91
CA TRP A 414 -16.65 1.79 21.55
C TRP A 414 -17.82 0.80 21.52
N VAL A 415 -17.72 -0.32 22.23
CA VAL A 415 -18.81 -1.31 22.35
C VAL A 415 -20.06 -0.69 22.94
N TYR A 416 -19.92 0.18 23.95
CA TYR A 416 -21.05 0.90 24.54
C TYR A 416 -21.69 1.90 23.57
N ALA A 417 -20.89 2.61 22.77
CA ALA A 417 -21.39 3.52 21.73
C ALA A 417 -22.25 2.76 20.72
N GLN A 418 -21.76 1.61 20.24
CA GLN A 418 -22.47 0.79 19.27
C GLN A 418 -23.80 0.28 19.84
N ALA A 419 -23.81 -0.24 21.08
CA ALA A 419 -25.04 -0.69 21.74
C ALA A 419 -26.07 0.44 21.89
N MET A 420 -25.63 1.68 22.12
CA MET A 420 -26.52 2.85 22.17
C MET A 420 -27.09 3.23 20.81
N ILE A 421 -26.35 3.02 19.73
CA ILE A 421 -26.83 3.23 18.35
C ILE A 421 -27.87 2.16 18.02
N ASP A 422 -27.56 0.89 18.30
CA ASP A 422 -28.42 -0.25 17.98
C ASP A 422 -29.73 -0.27 18.79
N ALA A 423 -29.76 0.35 19.97
CA ALA A 423 -30.92 0.42 20.84
C ALA A 423 -31.87 1.61 20.55
N ARG A 424 -31.57 2.44 19.55
CA ARG A 424 -32.48 3.54 19.18
C ARG A 424 -33.69 2.99 18.43
N PRO A 425 -34.92 3.35 18.82
CA PRO A 425 -36.09 3.05 18.00
C PRO A 425 -36.00 3.85 16.70
N GLU A 426 -36.37 3.19 15.59
CA GLU A 426 -36.45 3.79 14.25
C GLU A 426 -37.51 4.90 14.16
#